data_AF-A0A3D9ZX11-F1
#
_entry.id   AF-A0A3D9ZX11-F1
#
_cell.length_a   1.000
_cell.length_b   1.000
_cell.length_c   1.000
_cell.angle_alpha   90.00
_cell.angle_beta   90.00
_cell.angle_gamma   90.00
#
_symmetry.space_group_name_H-M   'P 1'
#
loop_
_entity.id
_entity.type
_entity.pdbx_description
1 polymer ?
#
loop_
_entity_poly.entity_id
_entity_poly.type
_entity_poly.pdbx_seq_one_letter_code
_entity_poly.pdbx_strand_id
1 'polypeptide(L)'
;MNLAAVRADVATIDELLREIAERPVDLSDPNWMATLRQAPAPVEEAGVTAEAAAALESLLDAYETGGSPTRAEVRDIFRDYGSFRWAAGLPNEWESARDFRRRLVHVSAVDQGSDPRDELVTIWSLCNRARELGIDVEPVLREVAELSSDADRYGFGSMRTLIMRGLEEHDLD
;
A
#
# COMPACT_ATOMS: atom_id res chain seq x y z
N MET A 1 17.99 -9.98 -7.31
CA MET A 1 17.39 -8.63 -7.31
C MET A 1 18.22 -7.73 -6.41
N ASN A 2 18.45 -6.48 -6.84
CA ASN A 2 19.32 -5.52 -6.14
C ASN A 2 18.44 -4.41 -5.54
N LEU A 3 18.15 -4.48 -4.23
CA LEU A 3 17.31 -3.50 -3.55
C LEU A 3 17.88 -2.08 -3.59
N ALA A 4 19.20 -1.90 -3.65
CA ALA A 4 19.81 -0.59 -3.77
C ALA A 4 19.48 0.09 -5.12
N ALA A 5 19.39 -0.69 -6.20
CA ALA A 5 18.96 -0.18 -7.50
C ALA A 5 17.47 0.20 -7.47
N VAL A 6 16.62 -0.68 -6.93
CA VAL A 6 15.18 -0.40 -6.77
C VAL A 6 14.96 0.85 -5.90
N ARG A 7 15.72 1.03 -4.82
CA ARG A 7 15.69 2.22 -3.98
C ARG A 7 16.02 3.50 -4.77
N ALA A 8 17.01 3.45 -5.67
CA ALA A 8 17.37 4.59 -6.50
C ALA A 8 16.28 4.93 -7.54
N ASP A 9 15.63 3.91 -8.10
CA ASP A 9 14.50 4.09 -9.01
C ASP A 9 13.32 4.72 -8.26
N VAL A 10 12.98 4.21 -7.07
CA VAL A 10 11.93 4.75 -6.19
C VAL A 10 12.22 6.20 -5.83
N ALA A 11 13.46 6.53 -5.45
CA ALA A 11 13.85 7.90 -5.14
C ALA A 11 13.64 8.86 -6.32
N THR A 12 13.91 8.40 -7.54
CA THR A 12 13.69 9.19 -8.76
C THR A 12 12.20 9.42 -9.01
N ILE A 13 11.39 8.36 -8.86
CA ILE A 13 9.94 8.42 -9.05
C ILE A 13 9.29 9.30 -7.98
N ASP A 14 9.72 9.18 -6.72
CA ASP A 14 9.23 9.99 -5.60
C ASP A 14 9.43 11.48 -5.85
N GLU A 15 10.60 11.88 -6.34
CA GLU A 15 10.90 13.27 -6.69
C GLU A 15 10.00 13.80 -7.81
N LEU A 16 9.73 12.99 -8.84
CA LEU A 16 8.82 13.35 -9.93
C LEU A 16 7.36 13.49 -9.45
N LEU A 17 6.96 12.71 -8.45
CA LEU A 17 5.62 12.77 -7.86
C LEU A 17 5.45 13.90 -6.84
N ARG A 18 6.55 14.42 -6.28
CA ARG A 18 6.53 15.35 -5.15
C ARG A 18 5.72 16.62 -5.41
N GLU A 19 5.88 17.23 -6.59
CA GLU A 19 5.12 18.44 -6.95
C GLU A 19 3.60 18.19 -7.04
N ILE A 20 3.19 16.97 -7.39
CA ILE A 20 1.78 16.57 -7.47
C ILE A 20 1.26 16.29 -6.05
N ALA A 21 2.04 15.55 -5.24
CA ALA A 21 1.68 15.19 -3.87
C ALA A 21 1.55 16.42 -2.95
N GLU A 22 2.40 17.43 -3.13
CA GLU A 22 2.39 18.65 -2.32
C GLU A 22 1.42 19.72 -2.84
N ARG A 23 0.75 19.47 -3.97
CA ARG A 23 -0.19 20.42 -4.58
C ARG A 23 -1.42 20.62 -3.67
N PRO A 24 -1.67 21.83 -3.15
CA PRO A 24 -2.83 22.05 -2.30
C PRO A 24 -4.13 21.96 -3.12
N VAL A 25 -5.14 21.33 -2.53
CA VAL A 25 -6.51 21.35 -3.07
C VAL A 25 -7.19 22.65 -2.62
N ASP A 26 -7.69 23.43 -3.56
CA ASP A 26 -8.48 24.63 -3.25
C ASP A 26 -9.89 24.24 -2.78
N LEU A 27 -10.07 24.13 -1.47
CA LEU A 27 -11.36 23.80 -0.86
C LEU A 27 -12.41 24.90 -0.99
N SER A 28 -12.04 26.10 -1.47
CA SER A 28 -12.98 27.19 -1.71
C SER A 28 -13.65 27.13 -3.08
N ASP A 29 -13.11 26.36 -4.03
CA ASP A 29 -13.76 26.06 -5.31
C ASP A 29 -14.98 25.15 -5.08
N PRO A 30 -16.22 25.58 -5.37
CA PRO A 30 -17.41 24.72 -5.19
C PRO A 30 -17.34 23.41 -5.99
N ASN A 31 -16.47 23.31 -6.99
CA ASN A 31 -16.27 22.12 -7.82
C ASN A 31 -15.01 21.32 -7.46
N TRP A 32 -14.31 21.63 -6.37
CA TRP A 32 -13.01 21.02 -6.04
C TRP A 32 -13.05 19.48 -6.06
N MET A 33 -14.13 18.87 -5.57
CA MET A 33 -14.32 17.41 -5.59
C MET A 33 -14.45 16.84 -7.01
N ALA A 34 -15.16 17.55 -7.88
CA ALA A 34 -15.35 17.11 -9.26
C ALA A 34 -14.03 17.19 -10.04
N THR A 35 -13.28 18.27 -9.84
CA THR A 35 -11.94 18.46 -10.41
C THR A 35 -11.00 17.35 -9.96
N LEU A 36 -10.98 17.03 -8.66
CA LEU A 36 -10.12 15.98 -8.11
C LEU A 36 -10.47 14.58 -8.62
N ARG A 37 -11.76 14.27 -8.80
CA ARG A 37 -12.20 12.97 -9.36
C ARG A 37 -11.90 12.81 -10.86
N GLN A 38 -11.79 13.90 -11.60
CA GLN A 38 -11.50 13.90 -13.03
C GLN A 38 -10.00 14.00 -13.34
N ALA A 39 -9.18 14.32 -12.34
CA ALA A 39 -7.74 14.37 -12.50
C ALA A 39 -7.19 12.99 -12.87
N PRO A 40 -6.18 12.92 -13.76
CA PRO A 40 -5.46 11.67 -14.01
C PRO A 40 -4.84 11.12 -12.72
N ALA A 41 -4.54 9.82 -12.69
CA ALA A 41 -3.82 9.26 -11.55
C ALA A 41 -2.43 9.94 -11.43
N PRO A 42 -1.88 10.15 -10.22
CA PRO A 42 -0.63 10.89 -10.07
C PRO A 42 0.55 10.31 -10.86
N VAL A 43 0.64 8.98 -10.95
CA VAL A 43 1.67 8.28 -11.76
C VAL A 43 1.50 8.49 -13.27
N GLU A 44 0.27 8.71 -13.73
CA GLU A 44 -0.03 9.04 -15.13
C GLU A 44 0.32 10.50 -15.42
N GLU A 45 -0.04 11.42 -14.53
CA GLU A 45 0.30 12.85 -14.65
C GLU A 45 1.82 13.05 -14.67
N ALA A 46 2.56 12.34 -13.83
CA ALA A 46 4.03 12.36 -13.82
C ALA A 46 4.67 11.58 -14.98
N GLY A 47 3.90 10.81 -15.76
CA GLY A 47 4.41 10.01 -16.87
C GLY A 47 5.31 8.84 -16.46
N VAL A 48 5.09 8.28 -15.26
CA VAL A 48 5.93 7.22 -14.63
C VAL A 48 5.17 5.93 -14.34
N THR A 49 4.02 5.72 -14.98
CA THR A 49 3.13 4.58 -14.69
C THR A 49 3.85 3.23 -14.76
N ALA A 50 4.67 2.99 -15.79
CA ALA A 50 5.34 1.72 -16.00
C ALA A 50 6.48 1.50 -14.99
N GLU A 51 7.25 2.55 -14.74
CA GLU A 51 8.38 2.57 -13.81
C GLU A 51 7.91 2.39 -12.37
N ALA A 52 6.85 3.08 -11.97
CA ALA A 52 6.24 2.96 -10.65
C ALA A 52 5.70 1.54 -10.41
N ALA A 53 4.99 0.96 -11.40
CA ALA A 53 4.51 -0.41 -11.31
C ALA A 53 5.67 -1.42 -11.20
N ALA A 54 6.71 -1.27 -12.02
CA ALA A 54 7.87 -2.17 -11.99
C ALA A 54 8.66 -2.09 -10.66
N ALA A 55 8.82 -0.87 -10.12
CA ALA A 55 9.45 -0.66 -8.83
C ALA A 55 8.62 -1.27 -7.69
N LEU A 56 7.29 -1.05 -7.69
CA LEU A 56 6.38 -1.64 -6.70
C LEU A 56 6.43 -3.17 -6.74
N GLU A 57 6.31 -3.78 -7.92
CA GLU A 57 6.40 -5.23 -8.10
C GLU A 57 7.74 -5.78 -7.55
N SER A 58 8.85 -5.09 -7.84
CA SER A 58 10.17 -5.49 -7.34
C SER A 58 10.27 -5.41 -5.81
N LEU A 59 9.69 -4.39 -5.19
CA LEU A 59 9.65 -4.25 -3.72
C LEU A 59 8.80 -5.34 -3.06
N LEU A 60 7.64 -5.67 -3.64
CA LEU A 60 6.76 -6.69 -3.09
C LEU A 60 7.36 -8.09 -3.24
N ASP A 61 8.00 -8.40 -4.37
CA ASP A 61 8.73 -9.65 -4.56
C ASP A 61 9.89 -9.78 -3.55
N ALA A 62 10.61 -8.68 -3.29
CA ALA A 62 11.65 -8.62 -2.27
C ALA A 62 11.11 -8.90 -0.87
N TYR A 63 9.96 -8.32 -0.54
CA TYR A 63 9.35 -8.45 0.76
C TYR A 63 8.90 -9.88 1.04
N GLU A 64 8.29 -10.53 0.05
CA GLU A 64 7.76 -11.89 0.16
C GLU A 64 8.85 -12.94 0.24
N THR A 65 9.86 -12.84 -0.64
CA THR A 65 10.90 -13.86 -0.76
C THR A 65 12.12 -13.62 0.14
N GLY A 66 12.26 -12.38 0.63
CA GLY A 66 13.38 -11.96 1.45
C GLY A 66 13.34 -12.46 2.89
N GLY A 67 14.45 -12.25 3.61
CA GLY A 67 14.49 -12.45 5.06
C GLY A 67 14.04 -11.22 5.83
N SER A 68 14.07 -11.28 7.17
CA SER A 68 13.74 -10.13 8.02
C SER A 68 14.54 -8.86 7.71
N PRO A 69 15.86 -8.91 7.38
CA PRO A 69 16.60 -7.72 6.98
C PRO A 69 16.07 -7.08 5.68
N THR A 70 15.77 -7.91 4.68
CA THR A 70 15.20 -7.46 3.39
C THR A 70 13.83 -6.82 3.59
N ARG A 71 12.96 -7.43 4.40
CA ARG A 71 11.66 -6.84 4.73
C ARG A 71 11.79 -5.52 5.47
N ALA A 72 12.78 -5.38 6.36
CA ALA A 72 13.04 -4.11 7.04
C ALA A 72 13.48 -3.02 6.05
N GLU A 73 14.37 -3.35 5.11
CA GLU A 73 14.82 -2.42 4.09
C GLU A 73 13.68 -1.95 3.17
N VAL A 74 12.79 -2.86 2.74
CA VAL A 74 11.60 -2.49 1.94
C VAL A 74 10.69 -1.53 2.71
N ARG A 75 10.45 -1.79 4.00
CA ARG A 75 9.67 -0.86 4.85
C ARG A 75 10.32 0.50 4.99
N ASP A 76 11.65 0.54 5.12
CA ASP A 76 12.38 1.80 5.18
C ASP A 76 12.27 2.57 3.85
N ILE A 77 12.29 1.89 2.71
CA ILE A 77 12.05 2.52 1.39
C ILE A 77 10.66 3.18 1.36
N PHE A 78 9.59 2.46 1.72
CA PHE A 78 8.24 3.06 1.76
C PHE A 78 8.12 4.21 2.78
N ARG A 79 8.89 4.18 3.87
CA ARG A 79 8.92 5.26 4.86
C ARG A 79 9.65 6.50 4.35
N ASP A 80 10.77 6.31 3.67
CA ASP A 80 11.64 7.38 3.19
C ASP A 80 11.03 8.12 1.99
N TYR A 81 10.25 7.43 1.14
CA TYR A 81 9.72 7.94 -0.12
C TYR A 81 8.18 8.03 -0.09
N GLY A 82 7.69 9.07 0.58
CA GLY A 82 6.27 9.24 0.90
C GLY A 82 5.38 9.53 -0.32
N SER A 83 5.88 10.24 -1.34
CA SER A 83 5.12 10.55 -2.56
C SER A 83 4.96 9.31 -3.42
N PHE A 84 6.02 8.49 -3.53
CA PHE A 84 5.94 7.17 -4.14
C PHE A 84 4.96 6.27 -3.41
N ARG A 85 5.07 6.16 -2.07
CA ARG A 85 4.13 5.38 -1.25
C ARG A 85 2.68 5.81 -1.47
N TRP A 86 2.43 7.11 -1.59
CA TRP A 86 1.10 7.67 -1.79
C TRP A 86 0.51 7.34 -3.17
N ALA A 87 1.32 7.40 -4.23
CA ALA A 87 0.84 7.28 -5.60
C ALA A 87 0.92 5.86 -6.18
N ALA A 88 1.92 5.07 -5.78
CA ALA A 88 2.16 3.75 -6.34
C ALA A 88 1.18 2.72 -5.76
N GLY A 89 0.35 2.14 -6.62
CA GLY A 89 -0.68 1.19 -6.23
C GLY A 89 -0.74 -0.02 -7.15
N LEU A 90 -1.30 -1.11 -6.63
CA LEU A 90 -1.76 -2.22 -7.46
C LEU A 90 -3.03 -1.81 -8.20
N PRO A 91 -3.37 -2.43 -9.35
CA PRO A 91 -4.63 -2.16 -10.04
C PRO A 91 -5.85 -2.23 -9.12
N ASN A 92 -6.92 -1.49 -9.38
CA ASN A 92 -8.10 -1.55 -8.51
C ASN A 92 -8.92 -2.84 -8.70
N GLU A 93 -8.89 -3.42 -9.90
CA GLU A 93 -9.61 -4.65 -10.23
C GLU A 93 -8.83 -5.89 -9.77
N TRP A 94 -9.54 -6.82 -9.13
CA TRP A 94 -9.04 -8.14 -8.73
C TRP A 94 -10.16 -9.08 -8.36
N GLU A 95 -9.92 -10.38 -8.58
CA GLU A 95 -10.96 -11.41 -8.46
C GLU A 95 -10.43 -12.72 -7.87
N SER A 96 -9.16 -12.78 -7.46
CA SER A 96 -8.54 -14.03 -6.98
C SER A 96 -7.91 -13.92 -5.59
N ALA A 97 -7.77 -15.07 -4.93
CA ALA A 97 -7.08 -15.17 -3.64
C ALA A 97 -5.60 -14.74 -3.73
N ARG A 98 -4.96 -14.95 -4.88
CA ARG A 98 -3.58 -14.49 -5.14
C ARG A 98 -3.52 -12.97 -5.13
N ASP A 99 -4.46 -12.32 -5.79
CA ASP A 99 -4.53 -10.87 -5.90
C ASP A 99 -4.87 -10.20 -4.56
N PHE A 100 -5.75 -10.83 -3.78
CA PHE A 100 -6.05 -10.46 -2.40
C PHE A 100 -4.79 -10.52 -1.52
N ARG A 101 -4.08 -11.66 -1.56
CA ARG A 101 -2.83 -11.85 -0.82
C ARG A 101 -1.80 -10.79 -1.19
N ARG A 102 -1.60 -10.51 -2.48
CA ARG A 102 -0.63 -9.51 -2.96
C ARG A 102 -0.96 -8.10 -2.43
N ARG A 103 -2.25 -7.75 -2.32
CA ARG A 103 -2.69 -6.48 -1.71
C ARG A 103 -2.41 -6.41 -0.22
N LEU A 104 -2.68 -7.49 0.53
CA LEU A 104 -2.32 -7.55 1.94
C LEU A 104 -0.81 -7.46 2.16
N VAL A 105 -0.01 -8.09 1.29
CA VAL A 105 1.46 -7.94 1.31
C VAL A 105 1.87 -6.50 1.06
N HIS A 106 1.21 -5.79 0.14
CA HIS A 106 1.48 -4.36 -0.06
C HIS A 106 1.21 -3.54 1.21
N VAL A 107 0.04 -3.71 1.83
CA VAL A 107 -0.30 -3.07 3.11
C VAL A 107 0.74 -3.42 4.20
N SER A 108 1.13 -4.69 4.30
CA SER A 108 2.15 -5.16 5.23
C SER A 108 3.56 -4.57 4.96
N ALA A 109 3.90 -4.29 3.71
CA ALA A 109 5.19 -3.73 3.31
C ALA A 109 5.27 -2.22 3.54
N VAL A 110 4.14 -1.52 3.41
CA VAL A 110 4.01 -0.10 3.79
C VAL A 110 4.20 0.08 5.31
N ASP A 111 3.71 -0.87 6.10
CA ASP A 111 3.96 -1.00 7.54
C ASP A 111 3.61 0.25 8.37
N GLN A 112 2.31 0.51 8.45
CA GLN A 112 1.72 1.62 9.20
C GLN A 112 2.14 2.98 8.62
N GLY A 113 1.39 3.47 7.62
CA GLY A 113 1.58 4.77 6.99
C GLY A 113 1.52 5.98 7.97
N SER A 114 0.96 7.10 7.53
CA SER A 114 0.83 8.28 8.40
C SER A 114 -0.27 8.16 9.45
N ASP A 115 -1.29 7.34 9.18
CA ASP A 115 -2.40 7.08 10.11
C ASP A 115 -2.73 5.57 10.13
N PRO A 116 -2.52 4.86 11.26
CA PRO A 116 -2.83 3.44 11.35
C PRO A 116 -4.33 3.11 11.23
N ARG A 117 -5.22 4.12 11.33
CA ARG A 117 -6.67 3.93 11.12
C ARG A 117 -7.00 3.73 9.64
N ASP A 118 -6.31 4.43 8.75
CA ASP A 118 -6.49 4.29 7.29
C ASP A 118 -6.07 2.88 6.83
N GLU A 119 -5.01 2.33 7.44
CA GLU A 119 -4.57 0.96 7.19
C GLU A 119 -5.63 -0.05 7.61
N LEU A 120 -6.26 0.14 8.76
CA LEU A 120 -7.30 -0.75 9.26
C LEU A 120 -8.54 -0.73 8.36
N VAL A 121 -8.97 0.46 7.91
CA VAL A 121 -10.06 0.61 6.93
C VAL A 121 -9.72 -0.08 5.61
N THR A 122 -8.47 0.03 5.16
CA THR A 122 -7.98 -0.67 3.96
C THR A 122 -8.05 -2.19 4.13
N ILE A 123 -7.55 -2.72 5.25
CA ILE A 123 -7.58 -4.16 5.56
C ILE A 123 -9.02 -4.68 5.57
N TRP A 124 -9.94 -4.00 6.24
CA TRP A 124 -11.34 -4.42 6.31
C TRP A 124 -12.02 -4.38 4.94
N SER A 125 -11.77 -3.32 4.16
CA SER A 125 -12.31 -3.20 2.80
C SER A 125 -11.83 -4.34 1.89
N LEU A 126 -10.54 -4.69 1.97
CA LEU A 126 -9.99 -5.84 1.24
C LEU A 126 -10.60 -7.16 1.70
N CYS A 127 -10.78 -7.37 3.01
CA CYS A 127 -11.36 -8.60 3.55
C CYS A 127 -12.84 -8.74 3.18
N ASN A 128 -13.63 -7.67 3.25
CA ASN A 128 -15.04 -7.68 2.86
C ASN A 128 -15.18 -8.01 1.37
N ARG A 129 -14.39 -7.36 0.51
CA ARG A 129 -14.38 -7.69 -0.92
C ARG A 129 -13.95 -9.14 -1.20
N ALA A 130 -12.96 -9.65 -0.47
CA ALA A 130 -12.55 -11.05 -0.61
C ALA A 130 -13.67 -12.02 -0.22
N ARG A 131 -14.40 -11.73 0.87
CA ARG A 131 -15.58 -12.50 1.29
C ARG A 131 -16.69 -12.47 0.24
N GLU A 132 -16.97 -11.32 -0.36
CA GLU A 132 -17.94 -11.19 -1.47
C GLU A 132 -17.58 -12.07 -2.67
N LEU A 133 -16.28 -12.23 -2.94
CA LEU A 133 -15.74 -13.09 -3.99
C LEU A 133 -15.67 -14.58 -3.57
N GLY A 134 -16.10 -14.93 -2.36
CA GLY A 134 -16.05 -16.29 -1.83
C GLY A 134 -14.64 -16.78 -1.47
N ILE A 135 -13.68 -15.87 -1.29
CA ILE A 135 -12.31 -16.19 -0.88
C ILE A 135 -12.27 -16.41 0.63
N ASP A 136 -11.68 -17.52 1.06
CA ASP A 136 -11.37 -17.76 2.48
C ASP A 136 -10.21 -16.85 2.91
N VAL A 137 -10.53 -15.82 3.70
CA VAL A 137 -9.58 -14.77 4.10
C VAL A 137 -8.62 -15.23 5.20
N GLU A 138 -9.04 -16.17 6.04
CA GLU A 138 -8.34 -16.48 7.29
C GLU A 138 -6.93 -17.08 7.06
N PRO A 139 -6.73 -18.05 6.16
CA PRO A 139 -5.40 -18.56 5.85
C PRO A 139 -4.45 -17.49 5.31
N VAL A 140 -4.98 -16.59 4.46
CA VAL A 140 -4.20 -15.53 3.83
C VAL A 140 -3.76 -14.49 4.85
N LEU A 141 -4.66 -14.09 5.76
CA LEU A 141 -4.34 -13.14 6.82
C LEU A 141 -3.24 -13.68 7.74
N ARG A 142 -3.30 -14.96 8.11
CA ARG A 142 -2.25 -15.58 8.94
C ARG A 142 -0.90 -15.59 8.25
N GLU A 143 -0.87 -15.99 6.97
CA GLU A 143 0.36 -16.02 6.20
C GLU A 143 1.01 -14.63 6.12
N VAL A 144 0.21 -13.59 5.80
CA VAL A 144 0.75 -12.23 5.69
C VAL A 144 1.16 -11.68 7.05
N ALA A 145 0.41 -11.96 8.12
CA ALA A 145 0.74 -11.54 9.47
C ALA A 145 2.10 -12.09 9.96
N GLU A 146 2.53 -13.26 9.49
CA GLU A 146 3.87 -13.80 9.76
C GLU A 146 4.98 -12.97 9.11
N LEU A 147 4.73 -12.38 7.94
CA LEU A 147 5.66 -11.49 7.23
C LEU A 147 5.69 -10.08 7.85
N SER A 148 4.57 -9.65 8.43
CA SER A 148 4.38 -8.30 8.97
C SER A 148 5.26 -7.98 10.17
N SER A 149 5.54 -6.69 10.33
CA SER A 149 6.24 -6.14 11.50
C SER A 149 5.46 -6.38 12.79
N ASP A 150 6.18 -6.62 13.89
CA ASP A 150 5.65 -6.65 15.25
C ASP A 150 5.84 -5.32 16.01
N ALA A 151 6.43 -4.31 15.36
CA ALA A 151 6.58 -2.98 15.94
C ALA A 151 5.24 -2.24 16.03
N ASP A 152 4.92 -1.69 17.20
CA ASP A 152 3.79 -0.79 17.42
C ASP A 152 4.31 0.66 17.47
N ARG A 153 4.28 1.35 16.33
CA ARG A 153 4.87 2.69 16.22
C ARG A 153 3.99 3.79 16.80
N TYR A 154 2.68 3.57 16.81
CA TYR A 154 1.69 4.63 17.08
C TYR A 154 0.73 4.29 18.23
N GLY A 155 0.92 3.15 18.90
CA GLY A 155 0.08 2.72 20.03
C GLY A 155 -1.26 2.11 19.61
N PHE A 156 -1.41 1.70 18.35
CA PHE A 156 -2.61 1.08 17.79
C PHE A 156 -2.45 -0.43 17.56
N GLY A 157 -1.34 -1.01 18.05
CA GLY A 157 -0.92 -2.36 17.74
C GLY A 157 0.01 -2.40 16.52
N SER A 158 0.72 -3.50 16.34
CA SER A 158 1.64 -3.69 15.22
C SER A 158 0.94 -4.00 13.90
N MET A 159 1.64 -3.87 12.77
CA MET A 159 1.08 -4.25 11.45
C MET A 159 0.61 -5.71 11.44
N ARG A 160 1.35 -6.63 12.08
CA ARG A 160 0.90 -8.01 12.31
C ARG A 160 -0.46 -8.07 13.01
N THR A 161 -0.63 -7.27 14.06
CA THR A 161 -1.89 -7.21 14.82
C THR A 161 -3.00 -6.66 13.94
N LEU A 162 -2.75 -5.57 13.20
CA LEU A 162 -3.73 -4.94 12.32
C LEU A 162 -4.19 -5.89 11.20
N ILE A 163 -3.27 -6.64 10.56
CA ILE A 163 -3.65 -7.67 9.57
C ILE A 163 -4.60 -8.69 10.20
N MET A 164 -4.28 -9.21 11.39
CA MET A 164 -5.15 -10.19 12.05
C MET A 164 -6.53 -9.65 12.42
N ARG A 165 -6.68 -8.32 12.59
CA ARG A 165 -7.99 -7.68 12.78
C ARG A 165 -8.86 -7.66 11.53
N GLY A 166 -8.35 -8.09 10.37
CA GLY A 166 -9.16 -8.39 9.19
C GLY A 166 -10.14 -9.55 9.39
N LEU A 167 -9.92 -10.38 10.42
CA LEU A 167 -10.87 -11.42 10.84
C LEU A 167 -12.13 -10.85 11.51
N GLU A 168 -12.09 -9.60 11.97
CA GLU A 168 -13.27 -8.91 12.48
C GLU A 168 -14.27 -8.71 11.32
N GLU A 169 -15.54 -9.01 11.56
CA GLU A 169 -16.62 -8.70 10.62
C GLU A 169 -17.11 -7.28 10.92
N HIS A 170 -16.94 -6.38 9.94
CA HIS A 170 -17.43 -5.01 10.01
C HIS A 170 -18.25 -4.75 8.75
N ASP A 171 -19.53 -4.39 8.92
CA ASP A 171 -20.34 -3.84 7.84
C ASP A 171 -19.83 -2.42 7.55
N LEU A 172 -19.10 -2.28 6.44
CA LEU A 172 -18.65 -0.99 5.92
C LEU A 172 -19.68 -0.51 4.89
N ASP A 173 -20.86 -0.12 5.37
CA ASP A 173 -21.93 0.49 4.57
C ASP A 173 -21.62 1.97 4.25
#